data_AF-W7T0Q1-F1
#
_entry.id   AF-W7T0Q1-F1
#
_cell.length_a   1.000
_cell.length_b   1.000
_cell.length_c   1.000
_cell.angle_alpha   90.00
_cell.angle_beta   90.00
_cell.angle_gamma   90.00
#
_symmetry.space_group_name_H-M   'P 1'
#
loop_
_entity.id
_entity.type
_entity.pdbx_description
1 polymer ?
#
loop_
_entity_poly.entity_id
_entity_poly.type
_entity_poly.pdbx_seq_one_letter_code
_entity_poly.pdbx_strand_id
1 'polypeptide(L)'
;MVAYMIIFSAITSLELFIQERSLFVHEKTSGFYRTSAYFIAKILCEILPTRLVPTIFFALITAFMAGLRTDFYHLFMYWLTLAVTSITSTSLCLLVSCATSVYSAAFLGCGAVYLLFMLASGFVLQADQIPNYLAPFKYLSFYRYCLQNLLSLDLKGRVFDCYTPEQLAVSGKVAICLPTGDLYLESQGINPDHLWMNIGILAAMIPVYLGIAYLFLRSLKKKS
;
A
#
# COMPACT_ATOMS: atom_id res chain seq x y z
N MET A 1 -10.50 -1.72 5.02
CA MET A 1 -10.43 -0.42 5.75
C MET A 1 -9.08 -0.24 6.47
N VAL A 2 -8.70 -1.20 7.30
CA VAL A 2 -7.48 -1.21 8.13
C VAL A 2 -6.17 -1.01 7.32
N ALA A 3 -6.02 -1.69 6.17
CA ALA A 3 -4.85 -1.51 5.29
C ALA A 3 -4.70 -0.09 4.73
N TYR A 4 -5.81 0.63 4.48
CA TYR A 4 -5.74 2.01 4.00
C TYR A 4 -5.10 2.93 5.02
N MET A 5 -5.37 2.74 6.32
CA MET A 5 -4.79 3.56 7.39
C MET A 5 -3.26 3.47 7.44
N ILE A 6 -2.69 2.26 7.27
CA ILE A 6 -1.22 2.09 7.20
C ILE A 6 -0.64 2.83 5.99
N ILE A 7 -1.36 2.83 4.86
CA ILE A 7 -0.86 3.45 3.64
C ILE A 7 -0.87 4.98 3.79
N PHE A 8 -1.93 5.55 4.37
CA PHE A 8 -1.99 6.99 4.66
C PHE A 8 -0.99 7.42 5.74
N SER A 9 -0.66 6.56 6.71
CA SER A 9 0.38 6.86 7.70
C SER A 9 1.77 6.97 7.08
N ALA A 10 1.96 6.60 5.80
CA ALA A 10 3.19 6.85 5.09
C ALA A 10 3.49 8.33 4.87
N ILE A 11 2.49 9.21 4.87
CA ILE A 11 2.69 10.65 4.61
C ILE A 11 3.62 11.32 5.63
N THR A 12 3.77 10.75 6.83
CA THR A 12 4.74 11.22 7.84
C THR A 12 6.20 11.18 7.33
N SER A 13 6.52 10.24 6.41
CA SER A 13 7.84 10.17 5.78
C SER A 13 8.17 11.40 4.94
N LEU A 14 7.15 11.94 4.27
CA LEU A 14 7.27 13.09 3.39
C LEU A 14 7.60 14.34 4.18
N GLU A 15 6.97 14.53 5.34
CA GLU A 15 7.29 15.64 6.24
C GLU A 15 8.75 15.56 6.71
N LEU A 16 9.15 14.40 7.20
CA LEU A 16 10.50 14.16 7.71
C LEU A 16 11.57 14.42 6.63
N PHE A 17 11.34 13.96 5.40
CA PHE A 17 12.27 14.18 4.30
C PHE A 17 12.37 15.65 3.89
N ILE A 18 11.24 16.36 3.81
CA ILE A 18 11.23 17.78 3.43
C ILE A 18 11.96 18.63 4.46
N GLN A 19 11.82 18.33 5.76
CA GLN A 19 12.54 19.00 6.84
C GLN A 19 14.06 18.77 6.76
N GLU A 20 14.50 17.53 6.55
CA GLU A 20 15.92 17.18 6.47
C GLU A 20 16.60 17.61 5.16
N ARG A 21 15.82 17.90 4.11
CA ARG A 21 16.34 18.23 2.78
C ARG A 21 17.28 19.44 2.78
N SER A 22 16.99 20.46 3.60
CA SER A 22 17.81 21.67 3.69
C SER A 22 19.21 21.36 4.25
N LEU A 23 19.25 20.53 5.30
CA LEU A 23 20.48 20.04 5.91
C LEU A 23 21.27 19.17 4.92
N PHE A 24 20.59 18.25 4.22
CA PHE A 24 21.22 17.42 3.20
C PHE A 24 21.90 18.22 2.10
N VAL A 25 21.25 19.28 1.58
CA VAL A 25 21.84 20.13 0.55
C VAL A 25 23.09 20.84 1.09
N HIS A 26 23.04 21.33 2.33
CA HIS A 26 24.17 21.96 2.99
C HIS A 26 25.37 20.99 3.12
N GLU A 27 25.15 19.81 3.71
CA GLU A 27 26.20 18.80 3.96
C GLU A 27 26.78 18.23 2.66
N LYS A 28 25.95 18.03 1.63
CA LYS A 28 26.40 17.62 0.28
C LYS A 28 27.33 18.67 -0.33
N THR A 29 27.01 19.96 -0.20
CA THR A 29 27.84 21.03 -0.78
C THR A 29 29.16 21.24 -0.03
N SER A 30 29.18 20.94 1.26
CA SER A 30 30.38 20.97 2.10
C SER A 30 31.23 19.69 1.97
N GLY A 31 30.77 18.69 1.21
CA GLY A 31 31.54 17.49 0.91
C GLY A 31 31.58 16.43 2.03
N PHE A 32 30.66 16.47 2.99
CA PHE A 32 30.65 15.52 4.13
C PHE A 32 30.38 14.08 3.71
N TYR A 33 29.47 13.84 2.75
CA TYR A 33 29.12 12.49 2.31
C TYR A 33 28.57 12.44 0.87
N ARG A 34 28.64 11.24 0.26
CA ARG A 34 28.06 10.96 -1.07
C ARG A 34 26.54 10.84 -0.97
N THR A 35 25.83 11.25 -2.02
CA THR A 35 24.35 11.16 -2.09
C THR A 35 23.83 9.73 -1.94
N SER A 36 24.58 8.72 -2.41
CA SER A 36 24.23 7.31 -2.25
C SER A 36 24.32 6.83 -0.80
N ALA A 37 25.34 7.27 -0.05
CA ALA A 37 25.51 6.88 1.35
C ALA A 37 24.37 7.43 2.21
N TYR A 38 24.00 8.70 2.01
CA TYR A 38 22.84 9.29 2.67
C TYR A 38 21.53 8.58 2.31
N PHE A 39 21.31 8.31 1.03
CA PHE A 39 20.05 7.70 0.58
C PHE A 39 19.84 6.30 1.17
N ILE A 40 20.88 5.46 1.19
CA ILE A 40 20.82 4.12 1.80
C ILE A 40 20.60 4.21 3.30
N ALA A 41 21.33 5.09 3.99
CA ALA A 41 21.17 5.29 5.43
C ALA A 41 19.74 5.76 5.77
N LYS A 42 19.20 6.71 5.00
CA LYS A 42 17.83 7.20 5.16
C LYS A 42 16.80 6.09 5.00
N ILE A 43 16.91 5.30 3.92
CA ILE A 43 16.00 4.18 3.66
C ILE A 43 16.05 3.15 4.79
N LEU A 44 17.24 2.79 5.28
CA LEU A 44 17.37 1.82 6.37
C LEU A 44 16.78 2.33 7.68
N CYS A 45 17.11 3.57 8.07
CA CYS A 45 16.60 4.20 9.27
C CYS A 45 15.09 4.44 9.22
N GLU A 46 14.52 4.59 8.03
CA GLU A 46 13.09 4.80 7.88
C GLU A 46 12.34 3.47 7.82
N ILE A 47 12.75 2.52 6.99
CA ILE A 47 12.04 1.24 6.80
C ILE A 47 12.06 0.39 8.07
N LEU A 48 13.23 0.20 8.69
CA LEU A 48 13.39 -0.77 9.77
C LEU A 48 12.59 -0.40 11.03
N PRO A 49 12.86 0.72 11.72
CA PRO A 49 12.16 1.04 12.96
C PRO A 49 10.76 1.62 12.73
N THR A 50 10.55 2.43 11.69
CA THR A 50 9.28 3.19 11.57
C THR A 50 8.19 2.45 10.80
N ARG A 51 8.53 1.43 10.00
CA ARG A 51 7.56 0.66 9.21
C ARG A 51 7.43 -0.78 9.64
N LEU A 52 8.54 -1.52 9.80
CA LEU A 52 8.44 -2.93 10.18
C LEU A 52 7.90 -3.13 11.60
N VAL A 53 8.39 -2.37 12.58
CA VAL A 53 7.96 -2.54 13.98
C VAL A 53 6.47 -2.25 14.15
N PRO A 54 5.91 -1.11 13.69
CA PRO A 54 4.49 -0.83 13.85
C PRO A 54 3.59 -1.78 13.06
N THR A 55 4.04 -2.25 11.89
CA THR A 55 3.24 -3.20 11.09
C THR A 55 3.14 -4.57 11.74
N ILE A 56 4.15 -5.03 12.50
CA ILE A 56 4.06 -6.28 13.29
C ILE A 56 2.95 -6.16 14.35
N PHE A 57 3.02 -5.12 15.20
CA PHE A 57 2.03 -4.92 16.27
C PHE A 57 0.62 -4.75 15.70
N PHE A 58 0.50 -3.96 14.64
CA PHE A 58 -0.78 -3.72 14.00
C PHE A 58 -1.34 -4.98 13.33
N ALA A 59 -0.50 -5.78 12.66
CA ALA A 59 -0.94 -7.04 12.07
C ALA A 59 -1.45 -8.02 13.13
N LEU A 60 -0.75 -8.13 14.26
CA LEU A 60 -1.16 -8.98 15.38
C LEU A 60 -2.51 -8.52 15.95
N ILE A 61 -2.62 -7.26 16.37
CA ILE A 61 -3.83 -6.73 17.00
C ILE A 61 -5.02 -6.86 16.06
N THR A 62 -4.86 -6.49 14.79
CA THR A 62 -5.96 -6.51 13.82
C THR A 62 -6.37 -7.94 13.45
N ALA A 63 -5.45 -8.89 13.38
CA ALA A 63 -5.79 -10.29 13.13
C ALA A 63 -6.65 -10.88 14.26
N PHE A 64 -6.30 -10.61 15.52
CA PHE A 64 -7.10 -11.07 16.67
C PHE A 64 -8.45 -10.36 16.78
N MET A 65 -8.49 -9.04 16.57
CA MET A 65 -9.75 -8.27 16.64
C MET A 65 -10.73 -8.63 15.53
N ALA A 66 -10.23 -8.90 14.32
CA ALA A 66 -11.06 -9.24 13.17
C ALA A 66 -11.49 -10.71 13.14
N GLY A 67 -10.96 -11.57 14.03
CA GLY A 67 -11.23 -13.01 13.99
C GLY A 67 -10.65 -13.69 12.74
N LEU A 68 -9.53 -13.20 12.22
CA LEU A 68 -8.84 -13.81 11.09
C LEU A 68 -8.30 -15.19 11.47
N ARG A 69 -8.05 -16.04 10.46
CA ARG A 69 -7.38 -17.32 10.69
C ARG A 69 -6.04 -17.09 11.37
N THR A 70 -5.88 -17.68 12.56
CA THR A 70 -4.70 -17.51 13.42
C THR A 70 -3.57 -18.49 13.11
N ASP A 71 -3.66 -19.24 12.01
CA ASP A 71 -2.56 -20.10 11.57
C ASP A 71 -1.31 -19.25 11.31
N PHE A 72 -0.16 -19.79 11.71
CA PHE A 72 1.13 -19.09 11.56
C PHE A 72 1.38 -18.63 10.11
N TYR A 73 1.04 -19.47 9.12
CA TYR A 73 1.16 -19.14 7.71
C TYR A 73 0.28 -17.94 7.30
N HIS A 74 -1.00 -17.95 7.67
CA HIS A 74 -1.95 -16.88 7.33
C HIS A 74 -1.56 -15.56 7.98
N LEU A 75 -1.18 -15.60 9.26
CA LEU A 75 -0.72 -14.43 10.00
C LEU A 75 0.57 -13.85 9.42
N PHE A 76 1.54 -14.71 9.07
CA PHE A 76 2.78 -14.27 8.44
C PHE A 76 2.54 -13.63 7.07
N MET A 77 1.70 -14.22 6.23
CA MET A 77 1.35 -13.65 4.91
C MET A 77 0.58 -12.33 5.03
N TYR A 78 -0.30 -12.23 6.02
CA TYR A 78 -1.02 -11.00 6.32
C TYR A 78 -0.05 -9.89 6.73
N TRP A 79 0.85 -10.17 7.69
CA TRP A 79 1.89 -9.24 8.09
C TRP A 79 2.81 -8.85 6.93
N LEU A 80 3.30 -9.82 6.15
CA LEU A 80 4.18 -9.59 5.01
C LEU A 80 3.52 -8.67 3.97
N THR A 81 2.25 -8.90 3.65
CA THR A 81 1.48 -8.06 2.72
C THR A 81 1.38 -6.62 3.24
N LEU A 82 1.08 -6.44 4.53
CA LEU A 82 1.01 -5.11 5.14
C LEU A 82 2.37 -4.41 5.18
N ALA A 83 3.44 -5.13 5.53
CA ALA A 83 4.80 -4.60 5.58
C ALA A 83 5.28 -4.14 4.20
N VAL A 84 5.19 -4.99 3.18
CA VAL A 84 5.62 -4.65 1.81
C VAL A 84 4.79 -3.50 1.25
N THR A 85 3.47 -3.48 1.51
CA THR A 85 2.62 -2.37 1.06
C THR A 85 2.95 -1.06 1.76
N SER A 86 3.26 -1.09 3.06
CA SER A 86 3.69 0.08 3.83
C SER A 86 4.99 0.66 3.27
N ILE A 87 5.97 -0.21 2.97
CA ILE A 87 7.25 0.21 2.37
C ILE A 87 7.04 0.77 0.97
N THR A 88 6.18 0.16 0.16
CA THR A 88 5.84 0.63 -1.20
C THR A 88 5.22 2.03 -1.15
N SER A 89 4.27 2.24 -0.25
CA SER A 89 3.67 3.55 0.02
C SER A 89 4.74 4.58 0.38
N THR A 90 5.57 4.29 1.39
CA THR A 90 6.66 5.19 1.80
C THR A 90 7.60 5.52 0.65
N SER A 91 7.98 4.55 -0.19
CA SER A 91 8.84 4.80 -1.34
C SER A 91 8.22 5.75 -2.38
N LEU A 92 6.89 5.72 -2.56
CA LEU A 92 6.18 6.66 -3.43
C LEU A 92 6.16 8.06 -2.81
N CYS A 93 5.84 8.19 -1.52
CA CYS A 93 5.84 9.49 -0.86
C CYS A 93 7.26 10.10 -0.83
N LEU A 94 8.32 9.30 -0.65
CA LEU A 94 9.71 9.75 -0.80
C LEU A 94 10.02 10.27 -2.22
N LEU A 95 9.53 9.59 -3.26
CA LEU A 95 9.63 10.04 -4.65
C LEU A 95 8.96 11.41 -4.86
N VAL A 96 7.73 11.58 -4.36
CA VAL A 96 7.00 12.86 -4.44
C VAL A 96 7.72 13.97 -3.66
N SER A 97 8.31 13.62 -2.51
CA SER A 97 9.08 14.55 -1.66
C SER A 97 10.38 15.00 -2.31
N CYS A 98 10.99 14.16 -3.14
CA CYS A 98 12.16 14.55 -3.93
C CYS A 98 11.77 15.51 -5.07
N ALA A 99 10.60 15.30 -5.68
CA ALA A 99 10.11 16.13 -6.79
C ALA A 99 9.71 17.55 -6.36
N THR A 100 9.14 17.71 -5.17
CA THR A 100 8.58 19.00 -4.71
C THR A 100 9.30 19.52 -3.47
N SER A 101 9.59 20.83 -3.40
CA SER A 101 10.24 21.44 -2.22
C SER A 101 9.27 22.02 -1.18
N VAL A 102 8.00 22.17 -1.54
CA VAL A 102 6.96 22.75 -0.69
C VAL A 102 6.14 21.65 -0.05
N TYR A 103 6.08 21.61 1.28
CA TYR A 103 5.34 20.61 2.04
C TYR A 103 3.87 20.51 1.61
N SER A 104 3.15 21.62 1.56
CA SER A 104 1.71 21.63 1.23
C SER A 104 1.44 21.04 -0.16
N ALA A 105 2.27 21.36 -1.15
CA ALA A 105 2.13 20.83 -2.50
C ALA A 105 2.45 19.33 -2.55
N ALA A 106 3.49 18.89 -1.84
CA ALA A 106 3.86 17.49 -1.77
C ALA A 106 2.79 16.65 -1.04
N PHE A 107 2.23 17.16 0.06
CA PHE A 107 1.16 16.52 0.82
C PHE A 107 -0.10 16.33 -0.04
N LEU A 108 -0.56 17.40 -0.70
CA LEU A 108 -1.70 17.34 -1.61
C LEU A 108 -1.45 16.39 -2.77
N GLY A 109 -0.23 16.40 -3.34
CA GLY A 109 0.17 15.49 -4.41
C GLY A 109 0.18 14.02 -3.99
N CYS A 110 0.86 13.66 -2.89
CA CYS A 110 0.91 12.27 -2.39
C CYS A 110 -0.51 11.80 -2.01
N GLY A 111 -1.30 12.65 -1.33
CA GLY A 111 -2.69 12.36 -0.98
C GLY A 111 -3.57 12.10 -2.20
N ALA A 112 -3.49 12.93 -3.24
CA ALA A 112 -4.23 12.74 -4.47
C ALA A 112 -3.85 11.42 -5.18
N VAL A 113 -2.56 11.10 -5.27
CA VAL A 113 -2.09 9.84 -5.87
C VAL A 113 -2.61 8.63 -5.09
N TYR A 114 -2.58 8.67 -3.76
CA TYR A 114 -3.12 7.61 -2.92
C TYR A 114 -4.62 7.42 -3.09
N LEU A 115 -5.38 8.50 -3.15
CA LEU A 115 -6.82 8.44 -3.40
C LEU A 115 -7.13 7.86 -4.78
N LEU A 116 -6.40 8.27 -5.82
CA LEU A 116 -6.55 7.71 -7.17
C LEU A 116 -6.25 6.22 -7.21
N PHE A 117 -5.17 5.78 -6.56
CA PHE A 117 -4.85 4.35 -6.49
C PHE A 117 -5.83 3.55 -5.64
N MET A 118 -6.38 4.15 -4.58
CA MET A 118 -7.47 3.57 -3.79
C MET A 118 -8.73 3.38 -4.64
N LEU A 119 -9.11 4.36 -5.46
CA LEU A 119 -10.24 4.24 -6.40
C LEU A 119 -10.00 3.14 -7.44
N ALA A 120 -8.78 3.08 -7.98
CA ALA A 120 -8.37 2.08 -8.97
C ALA A 120 -8.18 0.65 -8.40
N SER A 121 -8.32 0.46 -7.10
CA SER A 121 -8.05 -0.81 -6.43
C SER A 121 -9.04 -1.92 -6.79
N GLY A 122 -10.23 -1.56 -7.29
CA GLY A 122 -11.29 -2.49 -7.68
C GLY A 122 -12.35 -2.74 -6.60
N PHE A 123 -12.15 -2.24 -5.38
CA PHE A 123 -13.11 -2.37 -4.28
C PHE A 123 -14.21 -1.30 -4.30
N VAL A 124 -13.85 -0.06 -4.64
CA VAL A 124 -14.81 1.07 -4.69
C VAL A 124 -15.56 1.09 -6.03
N LEU A 125 -14.85 0.75 -7.11
CA LEU A 125 -15.40 0.65 -8.46
C LEU A 125 -15.16 -0.78 -8.95
N GLN A 126 -16.23 -1.47 -9.36
CA GLN A 126 -16.13 -2.79 -9.97
C GLN A 126 -15.17 -2.70 -11.16
N ALA A 127 -14.21 -3.61 -11.23
CA ALA A 127 -13.07 -3.51 -12.13
C ALA A 127 -13.43 -3.53 -13.63
N ASP A 128 -14.67 -3.91 -13.95
CA ASP A 128 -15.26 -4.00 -15.29
C ASP A 128 -15.92 -2.69 -15.75
N GLN A 129 -16.12 -1.74 -14.84
CA GLN A 129 -16.68 -0.42 -15.14
C GLN A 129 -15.60 0.61 -15.52
N ILE A 130 -14.32 0.23 -15.49
CA ILE A 130 -13.20 1.10 -15.81
C ILE A 130 -12.98 1.10 -17.34
N PRO A 131 -13.01 2.26 -18.02
CA PRO A 131 -12.76 2.33 -19.46
C PRO A 131 -11.41 1.75 -19.86
N ASN A 132 -11.32 1.09 -21.02
CA ASN A 132 -10.10 0.42 -21.51
C ASN A 132 -8.86 1.33 -21.54
N TYR A 133 -9.02 2.63 -21.81
CA TYR A 133 -7.92 3.60 -21.81
C TYR A 133 -7.28 3.80 -20.42
N LEU A 134 -8.02 3.55 -19.33
CA LEU A 134 -7.55 3.63 -17.94
C LEU A 134 -7.09 2.28 -17.38
N ALA A 135 -7.17 1.20 -18.17
CA ALA A 135 -6.68 -0.13 -17.78
C ALA A 135 -5.23 -0.14 -17.24
N PRO A 136 -4.23 0.57 -17.83
CA PRO A 136 -2.87 0.56 -17.28
C PRO A 136 -2.76 1.14 -15.85
N PHE A 137 -3.63 2.10 -15.48
CA PHE A 137 -3.66 2.67 -14.13
C PHE A 137 -4.07 1.66 -13.06
N LYS A 138 -4.88 0.67 -13.43
CA LYS A 138 -5.29 -0.44 -12.55
C LYS A 138 -4.10 -1.32 -12.15
N TYR A 139 -3.17 -1.56 -13.09
CA TYR A 139 -1.97 -2.38 -12.84
C TYR A 139 -0.85 -1.59 -12.15
N LEU A 140 -0.88 -0.25 -12.21
CA LEU A 140 0.07 0.58 -11.47
C LEU A 140 -0.30 0.73 -9.98
N SER A 141 -1.57 0.52 -9.63
CA SER A 141 -2.08 0.68 -8.27
C SER A 141 -1.56 -0.43 -7.35
N PHE A 142 -0.62 -0.09 -6.46
CA PHE A 142 -0.18 -0.98 -5.39
C PHE A 142 -1.31 -1.34 -4.41
N TYR A 143 -2.35 -0.50 -4.28
CA TYR A 143 -3.54 -0.81 -3.47
C TYR A 143 -4.29 -2.03 -3.98
N ARG A 144 -4.36 -2.21 -5.31
CA ARG A 144 -5.04 -3.37 -5.91
C ARG A 144 -4.40 -4.67 -5.45
N TYR A 145 -3.08 -4.79 -5.57
CA TYR A 145 -2.35 -6.00 -5.19
C TYR A 145 -2.43 -6.29 -3.69
N CYS A 146 -2.39 -5.25 -2.86
CA CYS A 146 -2.60 -5.39 -1.41
C CYS A 146 -3.99 -5.95 -1.10
N LEU A 147 -5.06 -5.36 -1.66
CA LEU A 147 -6.42 -5.83 -1.43
C LEU A 147 -6.64 -7.25 -1.93
N GLN A 148 -6.13 -7.59 -3.12
CA GLN A 148 -6.24 -8.94 -3.65
C GLN A 148 -5.62 -9.98 -2.71
N ASN A 149 -4.45 -9.68 -2.14
CA ASN A 149 -3.82 -10.57 -1.16
C ASN A 149 -4.60 -10.68 0.13
N LEU A 150 -5.04 -9.55 0.69
CA LEU A 150 -5.79 -9.54 1.95
C LEU A 150 -7.12 -10.28 1.83
N LEU A 151 -7.85 -10.07 0.73
CA LEU A 151 -9.10 -10.78 0.45
C LEU A 151 -8.85 -12.27 0.21
N SER A 152 -7.80 -12.62 -0.54
CA SER A 152 -7.46 -14.03 -0.79
C SER A 152 -7.07 -14.77 0.51
N LEU A 153 -6.41 -14.08 1.45
CA LEU A 153 -6.02 -14.67 2.72
C LEU A 153 -7.20 -14.93 3.66
N ASP A 154 -8.18 -14.03 3.70
CA ASP A 154 -9.30 -14.14 4.63
C ASP A 154 -10.48 -14.96 4.05
N LEU A 155 -10.76 -14.83 2.75
CA LEU A 155 -11.96 -15.40 2.13
C LEU A 155 -11.76 -16.80 1.55
N LYS A 156 -10.53 -17.20 1.20
CA LYS A 156 -10.27 -18.49 0.55
C LYS A 156 -10.77 -19.65 1.41
N GLY A 157 -11.74 -20.40 0.91
CA GLY A 157 -12.34 -21.52 1.63
C GLY A 157 -13.05 -21.12 2.94
N ARG A 158 -13.55 -19.88 3.06
CA ARG A 158 -14.51 -19.52 4.12
C ARG A 158 -15.94 -19.69 3.63
N VAL A 159 -16.76 -20.26 4.50
CA VAL A 159 -18.21 -20.44 4.29
C VAL A 159 -18.93 -19.42 5.15
N PHE A 160 -19.91 -18.77 4.57
CA PHE A 160 -20.76 -17.81 5.26
C PHE A 160 -22.14 -18.42 5.46
N ASP A 161 -22.66 -18.34 6.68
CA ASP A 161 -24.02 -18.77 6.99
C ASP A 161 -25.01 -17.79 6.34
N CYS A 162 -25.47 -18.14 5.15
CA CYS A 162 -26.49 -17.36 4.45
C CYS A 162 -27.88 -17.71 5.00
N TYR A 163 -28.61 -16.67 5.42
CA TYR A 163 -30.05 -16.80 5.65
C TYR A 163 -30.74 -17.18 4.34
N THR A 164 -31.60 -18.18 4.38
CA THR A 164 -32.36 -18.67 3.23
C THR A 164 -33.34 -17.59 2.73
N PRO A 165 -33.78 -17.64 1.46
CA PRO A 165 -34.74 -16.67 0.92
C PRO A 165 -36.05 -16.56 1.72
N GLU A 166 -36.44 -17.60 2.47
CA GLU A 166 -37.57 -17.59 3.42
C GLU A 166 -37.36 -16.60 4.59
N GLN A 167 -36.12 -16.40 5.03
CA GLN A 167 -35.77 -15.50 6.14
C GLN A 167 -35.55 -14.04 5.68
N LEU A 168 -35.23 -13.83 4.40
CA LEU A 168 -35.03 -12.50 3.81
C LEU A 168 -36.35 -11.77 3.50
N ALA A 169 -37.44 -12.52 3.23
CA ALA A 169 -38.77 -11.97 3.00
C ALA A 169 -39.33 -11.21 4.21
N VAL A 170 -38.86 -11.53 5.43
CA VAL A 170 -39.29 -10.90 6.70
C VAL A 170 -38.54 -9.60 6.99
N SER A 171 -37.36 -9.38 6.42
CA SER A 171 -36.48 -8.25 6.75
C SER A 171 -36.50 -7.10 5.74
N GLY A 172 -37.19 -7.26 4.60
CA GLY A 172 -37.31 -6.21 3.57
C GLY A 172 -35.98 -5.80 2.91
N LYS A 173 -34.90 -6.57 3.13
CA LYS A 173 -33.57 -6.32 2.56
C LYS A 173 -33.23 -7.45 1.60
N VAL A 174 -33.12 -7.14 0.31
CA VAL A 174 -32.52 -8.05 -0.67
C VAL A 174 -31.01 -8.02 -0.49
N ALA A 175 -30.50 -8.77 0.49
CA ALA A 175 -29.07 -9.02 0.61
C ALA A 175 -28.72 -10.23 -0.25
N ILE A 176 -27.98 -10.01 -1.35
CA ILE A 176 -27.36 -11.10 -2.11
C ILE A 176 -26.30 -11.71 -1.18
N CYS A 177 -26.61 -12.85 -0.57
CA CYS A 177 -25.65 -13.57 0.25
C CYS A 177 -24.85 -14.53 -0.64
N LEU A 178 -23.54 -14.34 -0.70
CA LEU A 178 -22.64 -15.30 -1.34
C LEU A 178 -22.24 -16.34 -0.28
N PRO A 179 -22.63 -17.62 -0.43
CA PRO A 179 -22.43 -18.64 0.61
C PRO A 179 -20.96 -19.02 0.80
N THR A 180 -20.09 -18.65 -0.12
CA THR A 180 -18.67 -19.00 -0.08
C THR A 180 -17.82 -17.79 -0.48
N GLY A 181 -16.73 -17.57 0.24
CA GLY A 181 -15.76 -16.52 -0.06
C GLY A 181 -15.12 -16.66 -1.44
N ASP A 182 -15.01 -17.89 -1.95
CA ASP A 182 -14.46 -18.16 -3.28
C ASP A 182 -15.35 -17.57 -4.40
N LEU A 183 -16.68 -17.63 -4.26
CA LEU A 183 -17.61 -16.98 -5.20
C LEU A 183 -17.49 -15.45 -5.15
N TYR A 184 -17.19 -14.90 -3.97
CA TYR A 184 -16.93 -13.46 -3.86
C TYR A 184 -15.61 -13.08 -4.56
N LEU A 185 -14.55 -13.87 -4.37
CA LEU A 185 -13.27 -13.67 -5.05
C LEU A 185 -13.43 -13.75 -6.57
N GLU A 186 -14.21 -14.72 -7.06
CA GLU A 186 -14.52 -14.87 -8.49
C GLU A 186 -15.32 -13.69 -9.03
N SER A 187 -16.32 -13.21 -8.29
CA SER A 187 -17.09 -12.01 -8.66
C SER A 187 -16.25 -10.73 -8.78
N GLN A 188 -15.11 -10.70 -8.10
CA GLN A 188 -14.14 -9.59 -8.13
C GLN A 188 -12.98 -9.84 -9.12
N GLY A 189 -12.97 -11.00 -9.80
CA GLY A 189 -11.90 -11.41 -10.70
C GLY A 189 -10.55 -11.58 -9.99
N ILE A 190 -10.58 -12.05 -8.74
CA ILE A 190 -9.40 -12.24 -7.89
C ILE A 190 -9.03 -13.72 -7.85
N ASN A 191 -7.86 -14.06 -8.39
CA ASN A 191 -7.33 -15.41 -8.30
C ASN A 191 -6.54 -15.59 -7.00
N PRO A 192 -6.94 -16.50 -6.10
CA PRO A 192 -6.30 -16.66 -4.79
C PRO A 192 -4.89 -17.28 -4.86
N ASP A 193 -4.53 -17.92 -5.97
CA ASP A 193 -3.22 -18.56 -6.13
C ASP A 193 -2.11 -17.57 -6.52
N HIS A 194 -2.47 -16.34 -6.87
CA HIS A 194 -1.54 -15.28 -7.27
C HIS A 194 -0.94 -14.52 -6.08
N LEU A 195 -1.05 -15.04 -4.86
CA LEU A 195 -0.64 -14.34 -3.64
C LEU A 195 0.83 -13.91 -3.68
N TRP A 196 1.71 -14.84 -3.99
CA TRP A 196 3.15 -14.58 -4.10
C TRP A 196 3.51 -13.67 -5.26
N MET A 197 2.79 -13.77 -6.38
CA MET A 197 3.00 -12.89 -7.53
C MET A 197 2.67 -11.44 -7.17
N ASN A 198 1.56 -11.21 -6.46
CA ASN A 198 1.15 -9.88 -6.01
C ASN A 198 2.17 -9.28 -5.03
N ILE A 199 2.69 -10.08 -4.09
CA ILE A 199 3.77 -9.64 -3.19
C ILE A 199 5.03 -9.32 -3.99
N GLY A 200 5.39 -10.14 -4.97
CA GLY A 200 6.52 -9.90 -5.87
C GLY A 200 6.40 -8.61 -6.67
N ILE A 201 5.22 -8.31 -7.21
CA ILE A 201 4.95 -7.06 -7.94
C ILE A 201 5.08 -5.85 -7.00
N LEU A 202 4.52 -5.93 -5.79
CA LEU A 202 4.67 -4.87 -4.78
C LEU A 202 6.15 -4.65 -4.43
N ALA A 203 6.88 -5.73 -4.18
CA ALA A 203 8.30 -5.68 -3.89
C ALA A 203 9.13 -5.10 -5.04
N ALA A 204 8.73 -5.37 -6.30
CA ALA A 204 9.38 -4.82 -7.49
C ALA A 204 9.10 -3.32 -7.70
N MET A 205 7.95 -2.81 -7.25
CA MET A 205 7.66 -1.37 -7.31
C MET A 205 8.56 -0.54 -6.39
N ILE A 206 8.99 -1.09 -5.25
CA ILE A 206 9.86 -0.41 -4.27
C ILE A 206 11.17 0.10 -4.92
N PRO A 207 12.03 -0.74 -5.53
CA PRO A 207 13.27 -0.28 -6.14
C PRO A 207 13.03 0.65 -7.33
N VAL A 208 11.89 0.56 -8.02
CA VAL A 208 11.52 1.49 -9.10
C VAL A 208 11.28 2.89 -8.53
N TYR A 209 10.44 3.02 -7.51
CA TYR A 209 10.18 4.30 -6.86
C TYR A 209 11.43 4.89 -6.20
N LEU A 210 12.21 4.05 -5.50
CA LEU A 210 13.46 4.48 -4.88
C LEU A 210 14.53 4.86 -5.91
N GLY A 211 14.62 4.14 -7.04
CA GLY A 211 15.54 4.44 -8.13
C GLY A 211 15.24 5.79 -8.76
N ILE A 212 13.96 6.07 -9.05
CA ILE A 212 13.52 7.37 -9.58
C ILE A 212 13.75 8.48 -8.54
N ALA A 213 13.43 8.24 -7.26
CA ALA A 213 13.70 9.20 -6.18
C ALA A 213 15.20 9.53 -6.07
N TYR A 214 16.07 8.52 -6.18
CA TYR A 214 17.53 8.70 -6.19
C TYR A 214 18.00 9.56 -7.37
N LEU A 215 17.44 9.36 -8.57
CA LEU A 215 17.75 10.17 -9.75
C LEU A 215 17.34 11.64 -9.56
N PHE A 216 16.15 11.89 -8.99
CA PHE A 216 15.72 13.25 -8.63
C PHE A 216 16.68 13.87 -7.60
N LEU A 217 17.02 13.15 -6.54
CA LEU A 217 17.93 13.61 -5.49
C LEU A 217 19.34 13.91 -6.02
N ARG A 218 19.83 13.09 -6.96
CA ARG A 218 21.12 13.30 -7.62
C ARG A 218 21.11 14.57 -8.49
N SER A 219 19.99 14.84 -9.16
CA SER A 219 19.80 15.99 -10.04
C SER A 219 19.68 17.32 -9.29
N LEU A 220 19.46 17.29 -7.98
CA LEU A 220 19.44 18.51 -7.15
C LEU A 220 20.82 19.17 -7.10
N LYS A 221 20.92 20.31 -7.79
CA LYS A 221 22.02 21.27 -7.72
C LYS A 221 21.68 22.38 -6.72
N LYS A 222 22.70 22.95 -6.06
CA LYS A 222 22.56 24.12 -5.18
C LYS A 222 21.94 25.26 -6.01
N LYS A 223 20.78 25.79 -5.60
CA LYS A 223 20.34 27.10 -6.09
C LYS A 223 21.30 28.12 -5.49
N SER A 224 22.02 28.82 -6.37
CA SER A 224 22.90 29.93 -6.02
C SER A 224 22.12 31.04 -5.33
#